data_AF-A0A8B6EPK6-F1
#
_entry.id   AF-A0A8B6EPK6-F1
#
_cell.length_a   1.000
_cell.length_b   1.000
_cell.length_c   1.000
_cell.angle_alpha   90.00
_cell.angle_beta   90.00
_cell.angle_gamma   90.00
#
_symmetry.space_group_name_H-M   'P 1'
#
loop_
_entity.id
_entity.type
_entity.pdbx_description
1 polymer ?
#
loop_
_entity_poly.entity_id
_entity_poly.type
_entity_poly.pdbx_seq_one_letter_code
_entity_poly.pdbx_strand_id
1 'polypeptide(L)'
;MSCGEEECWALVYKISTGGNGSAYDLFMSNDSLNIDDEEAMSLHCSTNTSRKHFKSDIINNWSSIGVDQVRLSVYVSGIEQVFLLFNGSETNKTNWFNKSRLINSSYSDLNEQNIVSFFSVDG
;
A
#
# COMPACT_ATOMS: atom_id res chain seq x y z
N MET A 1 -15.82 -1.86 15.80
CA MET A 1 -14.82 -1.13 15.00
C MET A 1 -14.71 0.27 15.57
N SER A 2 -13.62 0.57 16.27
CA SER A 2 -13.35 1.92 16.78
C SER A 2 -12.25 2.51 15.91
N CYS A 3 -12.61 3.11 14.77
CA CYS A 3 -11.70 4.08 14.13
C CYS A 3 -11.74 5.33 15.03
N GLY A 4 -10.60 5.70 15.63
CA GLY A 4 -10.36 7.09 16.02
C GLY A 4 -10.33 7.95 14.75
N GLU A 5 -10.47 9.27 14.91
CA GLU A 5 -10.69 10.27 13.85
C GLU A 5 -9.52 10.46 12.84
N GLU A 6 -8.99 9.39 12.27
CA GLU A 6 -8.16 9.42 11.07
C GLU A 6 -8.78 8.46 10.05
N GLU A 7 -8.97 8.97 8.83
CA GLU A 7 -9.59 8.34 7.66
C GLU A 7 -9.50 6.80 7.68
N CYS A 8 -10.64 6.09 7.75
CA CYS A 8 -10.63 4.62 7.76
C CYS A 8 -10.13 4.09 6.40
N TRP A 9 -8.84 3.77 6.31
CA TRP A 9 -8.23 3.15 5.13
C TRP A 9 -8.60 1.67 5.00
N ALA A 10 -8.89 1.22 3.78
CA ALA A 10 -9.03 -0.20 3.48
C ALA A 10 -7.66 -0.80 3.14
N LEU A 11 -7.18 -1.75 3.95
CA LEU A 11 -5.97 -2.51 3.62
C LEU A 11 -6.27 -3.46 2.45
N VAL A 12 -5.59 -3.26 1.32
CA VAL A 12 -5.77 -4.09 0.12
C VAL A 12 -4.54 -4.92 -0.24
N TYR A 13 -3.37 -4.52 0.23
CA TYR A 13 -2.11 -5.19 -0.06
C TYR A 13 -1.09 -4.95 1.06
N LYS A 14 -0.40 -6.00 1.49
CA LYS A 14 0.69 -5.91 2.45
C LYS A 14 1.74 -6.97 2.14
N ILE A 15 3.00 -6.55 2.21
CA ILE A 15 4.17 -7.43 2.16
C ILE A 15 4.93 -7.34 3.47
N SER A 16 5.73 -8.37 3.76
CA SER A 16 6.49 -8.45 5.01
C SER A 16 7.87 -9.03 4.74
N THR A 17 8.89 -8.45 5.35
CA THR A 17 10.28 -8.88 5.15
C THR A 17 10.44 -10.35 5.56
N GLY A 18 11.05 -11.15 4.67
CA GLY A 18 11.21 -12.59 4.88
C GLY A 18 9.92 -13.40 4.71
N GLY A 19 8.86 -12.79 4.16
CA GLY A 19 7.70 -13.52 3.65
C GLY A 19 8.04 -14.35 2.40
N ASN A 20 7.18 -15.31 2.08
CA ASN A 20 7.37 -16.20 0.93
C ASN A 20 6.66 -15.66 -0.31
N GLY A 21 7.28 -15.83 -1.47
CA GLY A 21 6.76 -15.39 -2.77
C GLY A 21 7.28 -14.02 -3.24
N SER A 22 7.01 -13.71 -4.50
CA SER A 22 7.39 -12.44 -5.12
C SER A 22 6.32 -11.38 -4.84
N ALA A 23 6.74 -10.26 -4.25
CA ALA A 23 5.86 -9.11 -4.00
C ALA A 23 5.29 -8.54 -5.31
N TYR A 24 6.09 -8.50 -6.37
CA TYR A 24 5.63 -7.97 -7.66
C TYR A 24 4.62 -8.93 -8.31
N ASP A 25 4.93 -10.23 -8.36
CA ASP A 25 4.06 -11.21 -9.01
C ASP A 25 2.72 -11.34 -8.27
N LEU A 26 2.75 -11.33 -6.92
CA LEU A 26 1.55 -11.31 -6.11
C LEU A 26 0.73 -10.04 -6.36
N PHE A 27 1.37 -8.87 -6.42
CA PHE A 27 0.68 -7.63 -6.73
C PHE A 27 0.00 -7.72 -8.10
N MET A 28 0.73 -8.16 -9.13
CA MET A 28 0.24 -8.20 -10.51
C MET A 28 -0.78 -9.29 -10.80
N SER A 29 -0.80 -10.40 -10.05
CA SER A 29 -1.75 -11.50 -10.25
C SER A 29 -3.21 -11.06 -10.03
N ASN A 30 -4.16 -11.93 -10.39
CA ASN A 30 -5.58 -11.78 -10.04
C ASN A 30 -5.97 -12.57 -8.79
N ASP A 31 -5.02 -13.20 -8.11
CA ASP A 31 -5.28 -14.01 -6.93
C ASP A 31 -5.41 -13.12 -5.68
N SER A 32 -6.24 -13.52 -4.74
CA SER A 32 -6.19 -13.05 -3.36
C SER A 32 -5.33 -13.97 -2.49
N LEU A 33 -4.84 -13.43 -1.38
CA LEU A 33 -3.97 -14.17 -0.47
C LEU A 33 -4.26 -13.75 0.97
N ASN A 34 -4.51 -14.75 1.82
CA ASN A 34 -4.68 -14.58 3.27
C ASN A 34 -5.82 -13.61 3.66
N ILE A 35 -6.93 -13.61 2.91
CA ILE A 35 -8.07 -12.68 3.11
C ILE A 35 -8.79 -12.86 4.46
N ASP A 36 -8.73 -14.05 5.04
CA ASP A 36 -9.35 -14.39 6.33
C ASP A 36 -8.30 -14.52 7.46
N ASP A 37 -7.07 -14.08 7.22
CA ASP A 37 -5.96 -14.19 8.18
C ASP A 37 -5.70 -12.83 8.83
N GLU A 38 -6.22 -12.65 10.05
CA GLU A 38 -6.07 -11.42 10.82
C GLU A 38 -4.60 -11.09 11.12
N GLU A 39 -3.73 -12.10 11.26
CA GLU A 39 -2.30 -11.88 11.45
C GLU A 39 -1.64 -11.39 10.14
N ALA A 40 -2.05 -11.91 8.98
CA ALA A 40 -1.57 -11.39 7.71
C ALA A 40 -1.98 -9.92 7.52
N MET A 41 -3.16 -9.51 7.98
CA MET A 41 -3.67 -8.14 7.89
C MET A 41 -3.11 -7.18 8.95
N SER A 42 -2.75 -7.67 10.14
CA SER A 42 -2.38 -6.81 11.26
C SER A 42 -1.12 -5.98 10.99
N LEU A 43 -1.20 -4.66 11.18
CA LEU A 43 -0.07 -3.72 11.06
C LEU A 43 0.76 -3.64 12.36
N HIS A 44 0.25 -4.19 13.47
CA HIS A 44 0.90 -4.13 14.77
C HIS A 44 1.99 -5.19 14.91
N CYS A 45 3.22 -4.84 14.48
CA CYS A 45 4.37 -5.74 14.54
C CYS A 45 4.82 -6.12 15.96
N SER A 46 4.44 -5.35 17.00
CA SER A 46 4.86 -5.63 18.39
C SER A 46 4.28 -6.94 18.93
N THR A 47 3.14 -7.38 18.40
CA THR A 47 2.49 -8.65 18.74
C THR A 47 2.42 -9.60 17.55
N ASN A 48 2.48 -9.07 16.33
CA ASN A 48 2.39 -9.84 15.11
C ASN A 48 3.77 -10.28 14.60
N THR A 49 4.07 -11.56 14.74
CA THR A 49 5.29 -12.18 14.18
C THR A 49 5.09 -12.78 12.80
N SER A 50 3.86 -12.70 12.26
CA SER A 50 3.52 -13.21 10.94
C SER A 50 4.27 -12.45 9.87
N ARG A 51 5.01 -13.19 9.05
CA ARG A 51 5.69 -12.67 7.85
C ARG A 51 4.84 -12.87 6.59
N LYS A 52 3.56 -13.20 6.76
CA LYS A 52 2.67 -13.49 5.65
C LYS A 52 2.38 -12.22 4.85
N HIS A 53 2.38 -12.35 3.54
CA HIS A 53 1.83 -11.34 2.65
C HIS A 53 0.31 -11.40 2.70
N PHE A 54 -0.33 -10.29 2.38
CA PHE A 54 -1.79 -10.19 2.29
C PHE A 54 -2.15 -9.48 1.00
N LYS A 55 -3.19 -9.97 0.34
CA LYS A 55 -3.78 -9.31 -0.83
C LYS A 55 -5.28 -9.55 -0.87
N SER A 56 -6.03 -8.45 -0.89
CA SER A 56 -7.48 -8.45 -1.05
C SER A 56 -7.87 -8.52 -2.52
N ASP A 57 -9.03 -9.11 -2.82
CA ASP A 57 -9.66 -9.07 -4.15
C ASP A 57 -10.08 -7.66 -4.58
N ILE A 58 -10.21 -6.72 -3.63
CA ILE A 58 -10.57 -5.32 -3.90
C ILE A 58 -9.61 -4.68 -4.90
N ILE A 59 -8.31 -4.95 -4.79
CA ILE A 59 -7.29 -4.35 -5.67
C ILE A 59 -7.42 -4.83 -7.12
N ASN A 60 -7.99 -6.02 -7.34
CA ASN A 60 -8.21 -6.56 -8.68
C ASN A 60 -9.41 -5.89 -9.37
N ASN A 61 -10.31 -5.29 -8.58
CA ASN A 61 -11.51 -4.59 -9.02
C ASN A 61 -11.35 -3.05 -9.00
N TRP A 62 -10.11 -2.55 -9.11
CA TRP A 62 -9.73 -1.15 -8.96
C TRP A 62 -10.65 -0.14 -9.68
N SER A 63 -10.99 -0.41 -10.94
CA SER A 63 -11.82 0.49 -11.75
C SER A 63 -13.28 0.57 -11.31
N SER A 64 -13.77 -0.41 -10.54
CA SER A 64 -15.15 -0.49 -10.09
C SER A 64 -15.39 0.13 -8.71
N ILE A 65 -14.33 0.31 -7.91
CA ILE A 65 -14.44 0.75 -6.51
C ILE A 65 -14.33 2.27 -6.33
N GLY A 66 -14.01 3.01 -7.40
CA GLY A 66 -13.90 4.47 -7.34
C GLY A 66 -12.85 4.94 -6.35
N VAL A 67 -11.58 4.60 -6.58
CA VAL A 67 -10.48 4.98 -5.68
C VAL A 67 -10.26 6.50 -5.68
N ASP A 68 -10.42 7.13 -4.53
CA ASP A 68 -10.13 8.57 -4.36
C ASP A 68 -8.66 8.84 -4.04
N GLN A 69 -8.11 8.06 -3.11
CA GLN A 69 -6.74 8.21 -2.64
C GLN A 69 -6.09 6.85 -2.40
N VAL A 70 -4.77 6.82 -2.54
CA VAL A 70 -3.96 5.63 -2.26
C VAL A 70 -2.87 6.00 -1.27
N ARG A 71 -2.79 5.26 -0.17
CA ARG A 71 -1.75 5.41 0.84
C ARG A 71 -0.81 4.21 0.80
N LEU A 72 0.48 4.48 0.68
CA LEU A 72 1.55 3.50 0.84
C LEU A 72 2.31 3.81 2.13
N SER A 73 2.33 2.86 3.05
CA SER A 73 2.98 3.02 4.35
C SER A 73 3.99 1.91 4.61
N VAL A 74 5.14 2.27 5.19
CA VAL A 74 6.18 1.31 5.62
C VAL A 74 6.27 1.35 7.14
N TYR A 75 6.11 0.18 7.75
CA TYR A 75 6.19 0.00 9.20
C TYR A 75 7.47 -0.73 9.59
N VAL A 76 8.16 -0.23 10.60
CA VAL A 76 9.29 -0.90 11.25
C VAL A 76 8.97 -1.05 12.72
N SER A 77 9.02 -2.28 13.23
CA SER A 77 8.66 -2.59 14.63
C SER A 77 7.27 -2.06 15.03
N GLY A 78 6.33 -1.99 14.08
CA GLY A 78 4.94 -1.59 14.31
C GLY A 78 4.72 -0.08 14.33
N ILE A 79 5.76 0.69 14.02
CA ILE A 79 5.72 2.15 13.94
C ILE A 79 5.85 2.54 12.46
N GLU A 80 4.94 3.38 11.97
CA GLU A 80 5.01 3.94 10.62
C GLU A 80 6.27 4.80 10.51
N GLN A 81 7.17 4.44 9.59
CA GLN A 81 8.40 5.19 9.32
C GLN A 81 8.28 6.04 8.05
N VAL A 82 7.53 5.55 7.07
CA VAL A 82 7.35 6.20 5.78
C VAL A 82 5.89 6.14 5.40
N PHE A 83 5.38 7.25 4.87
CA PHE A 83 4.11 7.26 4.15
C PHE A 83 4.23 8.07 2.86
N LEU A 84 3.47 7.63 1.85
CA LEU A 84 3.22 8.35 0.61
C LEU A 84 1.71 8.34 0.37
N LEU A 85 1.14 9.52 0.12
CA LEU A 85 -0.26 9.71 -0.19
C LEU A 85 -0.40 10.17 -1.64
N PHE A 86 -1.21 9.46 -2.41
CA PHE A 86 -1.42 9.73 -3.84
C PHE A 86 -2.89 10.03 -4.14
N ASN A 87 -3.10 10.84 -5.18
CA ASN A 87 -4.39 10.97 -5.83
C ASN A 87 -4.68 9.69 -6.65
N GLY A 88 -5.66 8.92 -6.19
CA GLY A 88 -6.09 7.66 -6.78
C GLY A 88 -7.17 7.82 -7.85
N SER A 89 -7.75 9.01 -8.01
CA SER A 89 -8.82 9.23 -8.97
C SER A 89 -8.34 9.02 -10.41
N GLU A 90 -9.18 8.36 -11.21
CA GLU A 90 -8.91 8.05 -12.62
C GLU A 90 -7.61 7.26 -12.84
N THR A 91 -7.26 6.40 -11.87
CA THR A 91 -6.10 5.51 -11.96
C THR A 91 -6.52 4.06 -12.22
N ASN A 92 -5.53 3.23 -12.54
CA ASN A 92 -5.59 1.79 -12.54
C ASN A 92 -4.58 1.25 -11.52
N LYS A 93 -4.57 -0.08 -11.33
CA LYS A 93 -3.75 -0.80 -10.37
C LYS A 93 -2.25 -0.48 -10.41
N THR A 94 -1.68 -0.01 -11.53
CA THR A 94 -0.23 0.22 -11.67
C THR A 94 0.16 1.68 -11.88
N ASN A 95 -0.75 2.55 -12.36
CA ASN A 95 -0.40 3.93 -12.72
C ASN A 95 -0.64 4.97 -11.61
N TRP A 96 -1.25 4.59 -10.48
CA TRP A 96 -1.47 5.49 -9.35
C TRP A 96 -0.15 5.90 -8.67
N PHE A 97 0.86 5.04 -8.70
CA PHE A 97 2.18 5.32 -8.16
C PHE A 97 2.99 6.15 -9.15
N ASN A 98 2.65 7.43 -9.22
CA ASN A 98 3.30 8.39 -10.09
C ASN A 98 3.59 9.68 -9.31
N LYS A 99 4.77 10.27 -9.55
CA LYS A 99 5.20 11.48 -8.85
C LYS A 99 4.23 12.66 -9.01
N SER A 100 3.62 12.82 -10.19
CA SER A 100 2.63 13.89 -10.45
C SER A 100 1.33 13.74 -9.65
N ARG A 101 1.08 12.55 -9.08
CA ARG A 101 -0.09 12.24 -8.26
C ARG A 101 0.22 12.26 -6.77
N LEU A 102 1.48 12.46 -6.37
CA LEU A 102 1.86 12.51 -4.96
C LEU A 102 1.29 13.77 -4.31
N ILE A 103 0.38 13.58 -3.35
CA ILE A 103 -0.25 14.65 -2.57
C ILE A 103 0.63 15.01 -1.37
N ASN A 104 1.14 13.99 -0.67
CA ASN A 104 1.91 14.19 0.55
C ASN A 104 2.89 13.02 0.77
N SER A 105 3.98 13.27 1.48
CA SER A 105 4.97 12.26 1.83
C SER A 105 5.71 12.60 3.11
N SER A 106 6.17 11.57 3.82
CA SER A 106 7.14 11.72 4.91
C SER A 106 8.54 12.15 4.44
N TYR A 107 8.84 12.00 3.15
CA TYR A 107 10.10 12.44 2.54
C TYR A 107 10.09 13.94 2.26
N SER A 108 11.12 14.65 2.73
CA SER A 108 11.29 16.08 2.54
C SER A 108 11.82 16.46 1.14
N ASP A 109 12.51 15.52 0.50
CA ASP A 109 13.09 15.64 -0.84
C ASP A 109 12.12 15.19 -1.95
N LEU A 110 10.96 14.64 -1.61
CA LEU A 110 9.88 14.39 -2.58
C LEU A 110 8.92 15.58 -2.67
N ASN A 111 9.45 16.79 -2.83
CA ASN A 111 8.64 17.97 -3.17
C ASN A 111 8.47 18.12 -4.71
N GLU A 112 7.63 19.08 -5.14
CA GLU A 112 7.34 19.32 -6.57
C GLU A 112 8.57 19.79 -7.38
N GLN A 113 9.57 20.36 -6.72
CA GLN A 113 10.73 20.96 -7.39
C GLN A 113 11.81 19.93 -7.73
N ASN A 114 11.74 18.73 -7.15
CA ASN A 114 12.75 17.70 -7.31
C ASN A 114 12.37 16.74 -8.44
N ILE A 115 13.20 16.71 -9.48
CA ILE A 115 13.07 15.78 -10.61
C ILE A 115 13.57 14.41 -10.18
N VAL A 116 12.68 13.42 -10.20
CA VAL A 116 13.02 12.02 -9.96
C VAL A 116 13.11 11.30 -11.31
N SER A 117 14.23 10.61 -11.55
CA SER A 117 14.47 9.91 -12.83
C SER A 117 13.57 8.70 -13.03
N PHE A 118 13.10 8.09 -11.94
CA PHE A 118 12.24 6.92 -11.98
C PHE A 118 11.22 6.95 -10.83
N PHE A 119 9.94 6.74 -11.15
CA PHE A 119 8.84 6.70 -10.18
C PHE A 119 7.67 5.88 -10.74
N SER A 120 7.78 4.55 -10.71
CA SER A 120 6.70 3.62 -11.06
C SER A 120 6.75 2.38 -10.16
N VAL A 121 5.70 1.55 -10.23
CA VAL A 121 5.59 0.29 -9.45
C VAL A 121 6.60 -0.76 -9.91
N ASP A 122 6.92 -0.77 -11.20
CA ASP A 122 7.78 -1.77 -11.85
C ASP A 122 9.29 -1.48 -11.75
N GLY A 123 9.68 -0.26 -11.37
CA GLY A 123 11.07 0.10 -11.04
C GLY A 123 11.96 0.55 -12.20
#